data_AF-R6QDD6-F1
#
_entry.id   AF-R6QDD6-F1
#
_cell.length_a   1.000
_cell.length_b   1.000
_cell.length_c   1.000
_cell.angle_alpha   90.00
_cell.angle_beta   90.00
_cell.angle_gamma   90.00
#
_symmetry.space_group_name_H-M   'P 1'
#
loop_
_entity.id
_entity.type
_entity.pdbx_description
1 polymer ?
#
loop_
_entity_poly.entity_id
_entity_poly.type
_entity_poly.pdbx_seq_one_letter_code
_entity_poly.pdbx_strand_id
1 'polypeptide(L)'
;MSQKLSRRSFLKTAGAVAVAAAAMSTLTACGGGGSSTPDPKPTPSTPTTPTTLGGIEIQKITNGAIRWRKDGIPVRWGLYLEATIKNTSNKDIPMGDFKVEAKIDSTNRTPYSVDRLEGENDWYSIDPTTPLKAGESMTIEVTYETTEAFYDEWKAGKGNHSFEATLIYDGKKVTYSSKTGKLGNVENA
;
A
#
# COMPACT_ATOMS: atom_id res chain seq x y z
N MET A 1 37.36 35.93 1.02
CA MET A 1 37.12 35.44 -0.36
C MET A 1 36.39 34.11 -0.28
N SER A 2 35.21 34.03 -0.89
CA SER A 2 34.32 32.87 -0.89
C SER A 2 34.78 31.87 -1.96
N GLN A 3 35.06 30.62 -1.58
CA GLN A 3 35.32 29.54 -2.54
C GLN A 3 33.98 29.03 -3.09
N LYS A 4 33.62 29.49 -4.29
CA LYS A 4 32.51 28.95 -5.08
C LYS A 4 33.01 27.71 -5.84
N LEU A 5 32.62 26.52 -5.41
CA LEU A 5 32.79 25.30 -6.20
C LEU A 5 31.70 25.21 -7.26
N SER A 6 32.06 25.65 -8.47
CA SER A 6 31.35 25.43 -9.72
C SER A 6 31.45 23.96 -10.11
N ARG A 7 30.32 23.27 -10.26
CA ARG A 7 30.23 21.98 -10.96
C ARG A 7 29.37 22.13 -12.20
N ARG A 8 30.01 22.46 -13.33
CA ARG A 8 29.40 22.41 -14.66
C ARG A 8 29.77 21.11 -15.37
N SER A 9 28.72 20.32 -15.64
CA SER A 9 28.41 19.62 -16.89
C SER A 9 29.32 18.50 -17.41
N PHE A 10 28.74 17.75 -18.36
CA PHE A 10 29.27 16.63 -19.18
C PHE A 10 28.95 15.26 -18.54
N LEU A 11 28.10 14.38 -19.08
CA LEU A 11 27.75 14.12 -20.48
C LEU A 11 26.26 13.73 -20.68
N LYS A 12 25.69 14.25 -21.77
CA LYS A 12 24.68 13.57 -22.61
C LYS A 12 25.32 12.30 -23.20
N THR A 13 24.64 11.16 -23.10
CA THR A 13 24.75 10.09 -24.11
C THR A 13 23.42 9.34 -24.28
N ALA A 14 22.92 9.38 -25.53
CA ALA A 14 21.98 8.53 -26.27
C ALA A 14 21.40 7.27 -25.58
N GLY A 15 20.15 6.85 -25.78
CA GLY A 15 19.33 6.88 -27.00
C GLY A 15 19.49 5.57 -27.79
N ALA A 16 18.43 4.75 -27.80
CA ALA A 16 18.26 3.44 -28.48
C ALA A 16 19.11 2.29 -27.92
N VAL A 17 18.57 1.10 -27.66
CA VAL A 17 18.34 -0.07 -28.56
C VAL A 17 17.79 -1.17 -27.62
N ALA A 18 16.91 -2.11 -27.94
CA ALA A 18 15.98 -2.39 -29.02
C ALA A 18 15.03 -3.49 -28.50
N VAL A 19 13.81 -3.52 -29.02
CA VAL A 19 12.92 -4.68 -28.92
C VAL A 19 13.57 -5.84 -29.66
N ALA A 20 13.89 -6.92 -28.95
CA ALA A 20 14.21 -8.20 -29.55
C ALA A 20 13.07 -9.17 -29.24
N ALA A 21 12.13 -9.25 -30.18
CA ALA A 21 11.29 -10.41 -30.34
C ALA A 21 12.17 -11.58 -30.82
N ALA A 22 12.32 -12.61 -30.01
CA ALA A 22 12.83 -13.89 -30.46
C ALA A 22 11.68 -14.91 -30.42
N ALA A 23 10.94 -14.96 -31.53
CA ALA A 23 10.17 -16.13 -31.89
C ALA A 23 11.04 -17.03 -32.80
N MET A 24 10.80 -18.34 -32.67
CA MET A 24 11.22 -19.46 -33.52
C MET A 24 12.47 -20.22 -33.06
N SER A 25 12.28 -21.43 -32.54
CA SER A 25 12.23 -22.62 -33.41
C SER A 25 11.85 -23.88 -32.64
N THR A 26 10.98 -24.65 -33.28
CA THR A 26 10.56 -26.01 -32.97
C THR A 26 11.74 -26.99 -32.90
N LEU A 27 11.83 -27.75 -31.83
CA LEU A 27 12.50 -29.05 -31.80
C LEU A 27 11.46 -30.09 -31.38
N THR A 28 10.94 -30.79 -32.38
CA THR A 28 10.19 -32.01 -32.22
C THR A 28 11.15 -33.10 -31.76
N ALA A 29 10.97 -33.61 -30.54
CA ALA A 29 11.55 -34.88 -30.11
C ALA A 29 10.41 -35.74 -29.54
N CYS A 30 10.20 -36.88 -30.18
CA CYS A 30 9.28 -37.93 -29.78
C CYS A 30 9.90 -38.74 -28.62
N GLY A 31 9.15 -38.94 -27.54
CA GLY A 31 9.56 -39.81 -26.44
C GLY A 31 8.57 -39.71 -25.28
N GLY A 32 7.77 -40.75 -25.07
CA GLY A 32 6.68 -40.79 -24.11
C GLY A 32 7.12 -40.71 -22.64
N GLY A 33 6.13 -40.41 -21.79
CA GLY A 33 6.28 -40.42 -20.33
C GLY A 33 5.44 -39.29 -19.73
N GLY A 34 4.39 -39.64 -18.99
CA GLY A 34 3.42 -38.70 -18.45
C GLY A 34 4.05 -37.59 -17.62
N SER A 35 3.51 -36.38 -17.72
CA SER A 35 3.74 -35.33 -16.75
C SER A 35 2.61 -34.31 -16.85
N SER A 36 1.93 -34.12 -15.73
CA SER A 36 0.87 -33.14 -15.52
C SER A 36 1.35 -31.76 -15.94
N THR A 37 0.65 -31.13 -16.88
CA THR A 37 0.83 -29.71 -17.17
C THR A 37 0.42 -28.95 -15.90
N PRO A 38 1.29 -28.17 -15.25
CA PRO A 38 0.85 -27.26 -14.21
C PRO A 38 0.02 -26.17 -14.88
N ASP A 39 -1.18 -25.92 -14.36
CA ASP A 39 -1.96 -24.74 -14.73
C ASP A 39 -1.07 -23.49 -14.66
N PRO A 40 -1.18 -22.55 -15.63
CA PRO A 40 -0.45 -21.30 -15.54
C PRO A 40 -0.85 -20.58 -14.26
N LYS A 41 0.10 -20.48 -13.32
CA LYS A 41 -0.03 -19.67 -12.12
C LYS A 41 -0.47 -18.26 -12.55
N PRO A 42 -1.59 -17.71 -12.03
CA PRO A 42 -2.00 -16.37 -12.39
C PRO A 42 -0.87 -15.40 -12.03
N THR A 43 -0.32 -14.74 -13.05
CA THR A 43 0.62 -13.64 -12.86
C THR A 43 -0.15 -12.48 -12.25
N PRO A 44 0.21 -12.01 -11.03
CA PRO A 44 -0.38 -10.81 -10.49
C PRO A 44 -0.17 -9.67 -11.48
N SER A 45 -1.25 -9.05 -11.95
CA SER A 45 -1.16 -7.87 -12.81
C SER A 45 -0.78 -6.68 -11.93
N THR A 46 0.48 -6.26 -11.97
CA THR A 46 0.92 -5.04 -11.27
C THR A 46 0.29 -3.83 -11.96
N PRO A 47 -0.44 -2.95 -11.25
CA PRO A 47 -0.97 -1.73 -11.84
C PRO A 47 0.19 -0.81 -12.26
N THR A 48 0.31 -0.49 -13.56
CA THR A 48 1.37 0.39 -14.11
C THR A 48 1.01 1.88 -14.04
N THR A 49 0.01 2.27 -13.26
CA THR A 49 -0.43 3.67 -13.13
C THR A 49 -0.63 4.00 -11.65
N PRO A 50 0.07 5.02 -11.11
CA PRO A 50 -0.13 5.48 -9.74
C PRO A 50 -1.60 5.81 -9.54
N THR A 51 -2.21 5.23 -8.51
CA THR A 51 -3.60 5.54 -8.22
C THR A 51 -3.66 6.92 -7.57
N THR A 52 -4.30 7.87 -8.26
CA THR A 52 -4.40 9.26 -7.79
C THR A 52 -5.82 9.58 -7.33
N LEU A 53 -5.90 10.32 -6.24
CA LEU A 53 -7.11 10.70 -5.53
C LEU A 53 -7.08 12.22 -5.34
N GLY A 54 -7.52 12.99 -6.33
CA GLY A 54 -7.72 14.45 -6.20
C GLY A 54 -6.46 15.28 -5.97
N GLY A 55 -5.26 14.76 -6.24
CA GLY A 55 -3.99 15.41 -5.88
C GLY A 55 -3.24 14.70 -4.75
N ILE A 56 -3.75 13.55 -4.30
CA ILE A 56 -3.04 12.59 -3.48
C ILE A 56 -2.65 11.39 -4.34
N GLU A 57 -1.37 11.05 -4.36
CA GLU A 57 -0.85 9.82 -4.94
C GLU A 57 -0.73 8.76 -3.85
N ILE A 58 -1.28 7.57 -4.08
CA ILE A 58 -1.15 6.44 -3.15
C ILE A 58 0.11 5.66 -3.53
N GLN A 59 1.17 5.83 -2.74
CA GLN A 59 2.49 5.26 -3.02
C GLN A 59 2.63 3.83 -2.50
N LYS A 60 2.00 3.53 -1.37
CA LYS A 60 2.00 2.20 -0.76
C LYS A 60 0.70 2.03 0.02
N ILE A 61 0.15 0.83 -0.01
CA ILE A 61 -0.98 0.46 0.83
C ILE A 61 -0.84 -1.00 1.23
N THR A 62 -0.97 -1.28 2.52
CA THR A 62 -0.91 -2.64 3.07
C THR A 62 -1.92 -2.76 4.21
N ASN A 63 -2.25 -3.99 4.56
CA ASN A 63 -2.94 -4.26 5.81
C ASN A 63 -2.22 -5.37 6.58
N GLY A 64 -2.55 -5.46 7.86
CA GLY A 64 -2.03 -6.50 8.73
C GLY A 64 -2.83 -6.61 10.01
N ALA A 65 -2.25 -7.35 10.95
CA ALA A 65 -2.81 -7.58 12.26
C ALA A 65 -1.85 -7.04 13.32
N ILE A 66 -2.37 -6.32 14.30
CA ILE A 66 -1.60 -5.68 15.36
C ILE A 66 -2.15 -6.10 16.72
N ARG A 67 -1.21 -6.32 17.65
CA ARG A 67 -1.49 -6.64 19.05
C ARG A 67 -0.73 -5.66 19.92
N TRP A 68 -1.42 -4.93 20.77
CA TRP A 68 -0.80 -3.99 21.70
C TRP A 68 -1.07 -4.37 23.15
N ARG A 69 -0.06 -4.15 23.97
CA ARG A 69 -0.08 -4.33 25.42
C ARG A 69 0.48 -3.08 26.05
N LYS A 70 -0.27 -2.50 26.99
CA LYS A 70 0.19 -1.41 27.84
C LYS A 70 0.04 -1.86 29.28
N ASP A 71 1.02 -1.56 30.12
CA ASP A 71 0.98 -1.96 31.53
C ASP A 71 -0.29 -1.41 32.19
N GLY A 72 -1.00 -2.30 32.91
CA GLY A 72 -2.28 -1.98 33.54
C GLY A 72 -3.50 -1.94 32.61
N ILE A 73 -3.35 -2.21 31.31
CA ILE A 73 -4.45 -2.25 30.34
C ILE A 73 -4.57 -3.67 29.75
N PRO A 74 -5.80 -4.21 29.58
CA PRO A 74 -6.00 -5.46 28.87
C PRO A 74 -5.36 -5.44 27.48
N VAL A 75 -4.82 -6.60 27.07
CA VAL A 75 -4.33 -6.79 25.70
C VAL A 75 -5.46 -6.51 24.73
N ARG A 76 -5.14 -5.79 23.66
CA ARG A 76 -6.09 -5.50 22.59
C ARG A 76 -5.57 -6.03 21.26
N TRP A 77 -6.52 -6.34 20.40
CA TRP A 77 -6.33 -7.01 19.13
C TRP A 77 -6.95 -6.16 18.04
N GLY A 78 -6.24 -5.99 16.94
CA GLY A 78 -6.74 -5.17 15.84
C GLY A 78 -6.21 -5.62 14.49
N LEU A 79 -6.88 -5.14 13.46
CA LEU A 79 -6.33 -5.06 12.11
C LEU A 79 -5.95 -3.62 11.82
N TYR A 80 -4.96 -3.43 10.96
CA TYR A 80 -4.55 -2.09 10.55
C TYR A 80 -4.50 -1.97 9.02
N LEU A 81 -4.70 -0.75 8.54
CA LEU A 81 -4.36 -0.30 7.20
C LEU A 81 -3.17 0.66 7.31
N GLU A 82 -2.06 0.36 6.65
CA GLU A 82 -0.95 1.29 6.50
C GLU A 82 -0.98 1.85 5.08
N ALA A 83 -0.95 3.18 4.95
CA ALA A 83 -0.93 3.85 3.66
C ALA A 83 0.15 4.93 3.63
N THR A 84 1.04 4.87 2.65
CA THR A 84 1.94 5.97 2.31
C THR A 84 1.32 6.77 1.18
N ILE A 85 0.99 8.03 1.47
CA ILE A 85 0.35 8.97 0.55
C ILE A 85 1.28 10.14 0.28
N LYS A 86 1.26 10.65 -0.95
CA LYS A 86 2.02 11.84 -1.36
C LYS A 86 1.07 12.92 -1.84
N ASN A 87 1.26 14.15 -1.35
CA ASN A 87 0.55 15.29 -1.88
C ASN A 87 1.24 15.77 -3.17
N THR A 88 0.58 15.57 -4.29
CA THR A 88 1.04 16.02 -5.62
C THR A 88 0.43 17.34 -6.04
N SER A 89 -0.36 17.98 -5.16
CA SER A 89 -0.90 19.32 -5.38
C SER A 89 0.13 20.40 -5.03
N ASN A 90 -0.19 21.66 -5.36
CA ASN A 90 0.62 22.83 -5.02
C ASN A 90 0.17 23.52 -3.72
N LYS A 91 -0.68 22.89 -2.92
CA LYS A 91 -1.21 23.42 -1.66
C LYS A 91 -1.09 22.35 -0.57
N ASP A 92 -0.99 22.79 0.67
CA ASP A 92 -1.04 21.89 1.81
C ASP A 92 -2.46 21.32 1.96
N ILE A 93 -2.54 20.05 2.32
CA ILE A 93 -3.80 19.32 2.50
C ILE A 93 -3.98 19.00 3.99
N PRO A 94 -5.01 19.53 4.66
CA PRO A 94 -5.35 19.10 6.02
C PRO A 94 -5.73 17.61 6.04
N MET A 95 -5.16 16.84 6.94
CA MET A 95 -5.44 15.40 7.03
C MET A 95 -6.90 15.08 7.36
N GLY A 96 -7.65 16.02 7.95
CA GLY A 96 -9.09 15.90 8.18
C GLY A 96 -9.94 15.85 6.90
N ASP A 97 -9.39 16.31 5.78
CA ASP A 97 -10.06 16.20 4.46
C ASP A 97 -9.86 14.81 3.83
N PHE A 98 -8.84 14.06 4.27
CA PHE A 98 -8.58 12.70 3.86
C PHE A 98 -9.32 11.72 4.77
N LYS A 99 -10.13 10.83 4.17
CA LYS A 99 -10.95 9.87 4.94
C LYS A 99 -10.66 8.45 4.52
N VAL A 100 -10.75 7.55 5.49
CA VAL A 100 -10.63 6.10 5.30
C VAL A 100 -11.88 5.43 5.84
N GLU A 101 -12.64 4.81 4.94
CA GLU A 101 -13.74 3.92 5.29
C GLU A 101 -13.27 2.47 5.16
N ALA A 102 -13.66 1.58 6.08
CA ALA A 102 -13.33 0.16 5.95
C ALA A 102 -14.53 -0.76 6.20
N LYS A 103 -14.49 -1.92 5.54
CA LYS A 103 -15.34 -3.07 5.84
C LYS A 103 -14.48 -4.28 6.15
N ILE A 104 -14.81 -4.96 7.23
CA ILE A 104 -14.23 -6.26 7.59
C ILE A 104 -15.39 -7.26 7.59
N ASP A 105 -15.30 -8.29 6.74
CA ASP A 105 -16.37 -9.26 6.52
C ASP A 105 -17.71 -8.61 6.20
N SER A 106 -17.68 -7.70 5.21
CA SER A 106 -18.83 -6.88 4.77
C SER A 106 -19.43 -5.96 5.83
N THR A 107 -18.86 -5.92 7.05
CA THR A 107 -19.32 -5.07 8.15
C THR A 107 -18.52 -3.78 8.16
N ASN A 108 -19.20 -2.64 8.08
CA ASN A 108 -18.55 -1.33 8.20
C ASN A 108 -17.84 -1.20 9.56
N ARG A 109 -16.64 -0.63 9.56
CA ARG A 109 -15.84 -0.42 10.76
C ARG A 109 -15.46 1.04 10.92
N THR A 110 -15.59 1.52 12.15
CA THR A 110 -15.05 2.80 12.57
C THR A 110 -13.60 2.58 13.02
N PRO A 111 -12.65 3.43 12.60
CA PRO A 111 -11.29 3.41 13.13
C PRO A 111 -11.29 3.58 14.66
N TYR A 112 -10.46 2.80 15.33
CA TYR A 112 -10.08 3.02 16.72
C TYR A 112 -9.08 4.16 16.84
N SER A 113 -8.08 4.20 15.95
CA SER A 113 -7.09 5.26 15.87
C SER A 113 -6.65 5.52 14.43
N VAL A 114 -6.13 6.72 14.22
CA VAL A 114 -5.44 7.14 13.00
C VAL A 114 -4.15 7.81 13.42
N ASP A 115 -3.03 7.17 13.11
CA ASP A 115 -1.70 7.57 13.55
C ASP A 115 -0.81 7.85 12.34
N ARG A 116 0.15 8.77 12.47
CA ARG A 116 1.20 9.02 11.48
C ARG A 116 2.53 8.49 11.98
N LEU A 117 3.34 8.02 11.05
CA LEU A 117 4.72 7.67 11.31
C LEU A 117 5.58 8.95 11.34
N GLU A 118 6.32 9.15 12.43
CA GLU A 118 7.41 10.11 12.53
C GLU A 118 8.74 9.38 12.75
N GLY A 119 9.78 9.78 12.04
CA GLY A 119 11.06 9.06 12.07
C GLY A 119 10.94 7.66 11.46
N GLU A 120 11.54 6.67 12.11
CA GLU A 120 11.56 5.29 11.59
C GLU A 120 10.46 4.40 12.18
N ASN A 121 10.07 4.59 13.44
CA ASN A 121 9.19 3.65 14.15
C ASN A 121 8.20 4.30 15.14
N ASP A 122 8.17 5.63 15.24
CA ASP A 122 7.34 6.31 16.23
C ASP A 122 6.00 6.73 15.62
N TRP A 123 4.91 6.22 16.20
CA TRP A 123 3.56 6.49 15.73
C TRP A 123 2.84 7.47 16.65
N TYR A 124 2.26 8.51 16.05
CA TYR A 124 1.57 9.58 16.78
C TYR A 124 0.17 9.81 16.21
N SER A 125 -0.81 9.96 17.10
CA SER A 125 -2.18 10.31 16.71
C SER A 125 -2.19 11.55 15.82
N ILE A 126 -2.90 11.46 14.70
CA ILE A 126 -3.04 12.58 13.76
C ILE A 126 -4.10 13.55 14.27
N ASP A 127 -3.71 14.81 14.43
CA ASP A 127 -4.67 15.92 14.52
C ASP A 127 -5.25 16.18 13.12
N PRO A 128 -6.58 16.30 12.93
CA PRO A 128 -7.20 16.59 11.63
C PRO A 128 -6.68 17.86 10.94
N THR A 129 -6.13 18.81 11.69
CA THR A 129 -5.53 20.04 11.16
C THR A 129 -4.09 19.86 10.69
N THR A 130 -3.48 18.70 10.95
CA THR A 130 -2.12 18.36 10.49
C THR A 130 -2.06 18.51 8.98
N PRO A 131 -1.15 19.35 8.44
CA PRO A 131 -0.98 19.47 7.01
C PRO A 131 -0.09 18.36 6.46
N LEU A 132 -0.55 17.70 5.39
CA LEU A 132 0.31 17.05 4.42
C LEU A 132 0.80 18.10 3.43
N LYS A 133 2.06 18.52 3.55
CA LYS A 133 2.57 19.63 2.75
C LYS A 133 2.70 19.28 1.26
N ALA A 134 2.63 20.30 0.42
CA ALA A 134 2.81 20.15 -1.02
C ALA A 134 4.14 19.43 -1.36
N GLY A 135 4.05 18.34 -2.12
CA GLY A 135 5.20 17.53 -2.53
C GLY A 135 5.70 16.51 -1.51
N GLU A 136 5.22 16.54 -0.26
CA GLU A 136 5.64 15.62 0.80
C GLU A 136 4.83 14.32 0.80
N SER A 137 5.45 13.27 1.34
CA SER A 137 4.81 11.99 1.64
C SER A 137 4.56 11.86 3.14
N MET A 138 3.48 11.18 3.51
CA MET A 138 3.16 10.80 4.88
C MET A 138 2.70 9.35 4.90
N THR A 139 3.15 8.60 5.89
CA THR A 139 2.65 7.26 6.17
C THR A 139 1.69 7.34 7.34
N ILE A 140 0.49 6.78 7.15
CA ILE A 140 -0.54 6.69 8.18
C ILE A 140 -0.85 5.23 8.48
N GLU A 141 -1.23 4.94 9.72
CA GLU A 141 -1.81 3.69 10.17
C GLU A 141 -3.22 3.96 10.66
N VAL A 142 -4.20 3.21 10.13
CA VAL A 142 -5.58 3.24 10.56
C VAL A 142 -5.89 1.91 11.22
N THR A 143 -6.12 1.92 12.54
CA THR A 143 -6.31 0.70 13.33
C THR A 143 -7.79 0.47 13.62
N TYR A 144 -8.22 -0.79 13.52
CA TYR A 144 -9.58 -1.25 13.79
C TYR A 144 -9.55 -2.35 14.84
N GLU A 145 -10.24 -2.15 15.96
CA GLU A 145 -10.31 -3.17 17.02
C GLU A 145 -11.14 -4.39 16.59
N THR A 146 -10.66 -5.56 17.02
CA THR A 146 -11.30 -6.84 16.81
C THR A 146 -11.15 -7.74 18.05
N THR A 147 -11.71 -8.94 17.99
CA THR A 147 -11.58 -9.94 19.04
C THR A 147 -10.27 -10.73 18.88
N GLU A 148 -9.78 -11.32 19.96
CA GLU A 148 -8.61 -12.21 19.93
C GLU A 148 -8.81 -13.37 18.93
N ALA A 149 -9.97 -14.03 18.99
CA ALA A 149 -10.30 -15.14 18.10
C ALA A 149 -10.23 -14.73 16.62
N PHE A 150 -10.81 -13.59 16.28
CA PHE A 150 -10.76 -13.08 14.91
C PHE A 150 -9.34 -12.70 14.48
N TYR A 151 -8.57 -12.06 15.37
CA TYR A 151 -7.16 -11.75 15.11
C TYR A 151 -6.35 -13.02 14.82
N ASP A 152 -6.54 -14.08 15.60
CA ASP A 152 -5.80 -15.32 15.45
C ASP A 152 -6.19 -16.06 14.16
N GLU A 153 -7.47 -16.08 13.80
CA GLU A 153 -7.94 -16.61 12.51
C GLU A 153 -7.35 -15.84 11.34
N TRP A 154 -7.41 -14.51 11.38
CA TRP A 154 -6.83 -13.63 10.37
C TRP A 154 -5.33 -13.87 10.20
N LYS A 155 -4.57 -13.86 11.30
CA LYS A 155 -3.12 -14.06 11.30
C LYS A 155 -2.72 -15.44 10.79
N ALA A 156 -3.54 -16.46 11.08
CA ALA A 156 -3.34 -17.82 10.59
C ALA A 156 -3.77 -18.00 9.11
N GLY A 157 -4.34 -16.98 8.46
CA GLY A 157 -4.89 -17.08 7.11
C GLY A 157 -6.10 -18.03 7.03
N LYS A 158 -6.84 -18.17 8.13
CA LYS A 158 -8.03 -19.01 8.24
C LYS A 158 -9.30 -18.17 8.12
N GLY A 159 -10.46 -18.82 8.00
CA GLY A 159 -11.76 -18.17 8.18
C GLY A 159 -12.37 -17.42 6.98
N ASN A 160 -11.73 -17.42 5.79
CA ASN A 160 -12.25 -16.73 4.58
C ASN A 160 -12.75 -15.30 4.87
N HIS A 161 -11.97 -14.55 5.64
CA HIS A 161 -12.22 -13.16 5.93
C HIS A 161 -11.90 -12.24 4.74
N SER A 162 -12.48 -11.05 4.74
CA SER A 162 -12.28 -10.00 3.77
C SER A 162 -12.02 -8.66 4.47
N PHE A 163 -11.17 -7.86 3.85
CA PHE A 163 -10.90 -6.49 4.27
C PHE A 163 -11.00 -5.59 3.04
N GLU A 164 -11.85 -4.59 3.13
CA GLU A 164 -12.04 -3.56 2.12
C GLU A 164 -11.72 -2.21 2.76
N ALA A 165 -10.87 -1.41 2.15
CA ALA A 165 -10.61 -0.02 2.54
C ALA A 165 -10.87 0.91 1.37
N THR A 166 -11.63 1.97 1.61
CA THR A 166 -11.90 3.03 0.65
C THR A 166 -11.26 4.32 1.14
N LEU A 167 -10.26 4.78 0.39
CA LEU A 167 -9.62 6.07 0.58
C LEU A 167 -10.44 7.15 -0.16
N ILE A 168 -10.71 8.26 0.51
CA ILE A 168 -11.61 9.31 0.02
C ILE A 168 -10.93 10.67 0.21
N TYR A 169 -10.91 11.46 -0.87
CA TYR A 169 -10.45 12.84 -0.85
C TYR A 169 -11.07 13.61 -2.02
N ASP A 170 -11.49 14.85 -1.77
CA ASP A 170 -12.10 15.76 -2.76
C ASP A 170 -13.22 15.09 -3.58
N GLY A 171 -14.11 14.36 -2.90
CA GLY A 171 -15.22 13.63 -3.51
C GLY A 171 -14.83 12.40 -4.34
N LYS A 172 -13.53 12.18 -4.61
CA LYS A 172 -13.00 11.00 -5.29
C LYS A 172 -12.82 9.86 -4.29
N LYS A 173 -12.90 8.63 -4.79
CA LYS A 173 -12.78 7.41 -3.99
C LYS A 173 -11.94 6.38 -4.71
N VAL A 174 -11.12 5.66 -3.94
CA VAL A 174 -10.36 4.49 -4.42
C VAL A 174 -10.53 3.38 -3.39
N THR A 175 -10.92 2.19 -3.84
CA THR A 175 -11.18 1.04 -2.97
C THR A 175 -10.16 -0.06 -3.21
N TYR A 176 -9.60 -0.57 -2.11
CA TYR A 176 -8.70 -1.71 -2.07
C TYR A 176 -9.38 -2.84 -1.31
N SER A 177 -9.19 -4.08 -1.76
CA SER A 177 -9.74 -5.25 -1.08
C SER A 177 -8.73 -6.40 -1.02
N SER A 178 -8.78 -7.17 0.06
CA SER A 178 -8.10 -8.45 0.18
C SER A 178 -9.00 -9.50 0.84
N LYS A 179 -8.71 -10.78 0.54
CA LYS A 179 -9.26 -11.94 1.26
C LYS A 179 -8.16 -12.60 2.06
N THR A 180 -8.33 -12.76 3.38
CA THR A 180 -7.42 -13.44 4.33
C THR A 180 -5.96 -13.34 3.93
N GLY A 181 -5.50 -12.11 3.70
CA GLY A 181 -4.26 -11.85 2.99
C GLY A 181 -3.95 -10.37 2.95
N LYS A 182 -2.71 -10.08 2.57
CA LYS A 182 -2.20 -8.71 2.49
C LYS A 182 -2.89 -7.98 1.33
N LEU A 183 -3.31 -6.74 1.55
CA LEU A 183 -3.51 -5.79 0.46
C LEU A 183 -2.22 -5.76 -0.35
N GLY A 184 -2.34 -5.92 -1.67
CA GLY A 184 -1.18 -5.87 -2.55
C GLY A 184 -0.53 -4.50 -2.45
N ASN A 185 0.82 -4.47 -2.39
CA ASN A 185 1.54 -3.22 -2.57
C ASN A 185 1.11 -2.63 -3.92
N VAL A 186 0.77 -1.35 -3.96
CA VAL A 186 1.00 -0.58 -5.18
C VAL A 186 2.51 -0.40 -5.27
N GLU A 187 3.23 -1.45 -5.67
CA GLU A 187 4.67 -1.36 -5.95
C GLU A 187 4.81 -0.57 -7.25
N ASN A 188 4.98 0.74 -7.10
CA ASN A 188 5.47 1.59 -8.18
C ASN A 188 6.88 1.10 -8.54
N ALA A 189 7.04 0.53 -9.74
CA ALA A 189 8.34 0.22 -10.34
C ALA A 189 9.09 1.49 -10.74
#